data_AF-A0A1V4PNW5-F1
#
_entry.id   AF-A0A1V4PNW5-F1
#
_cell.length_a   1.000
_cell.length_b   1.000
_cell.length_c   1.000
_cell.angle_alpha   90.00
_cell.angle_beta   90.00
_cell.angle_gamma   90.00
#
_symmetry.space_group_name_H-M   'P 1'
#
loop_
_entity.id
_entity.type
_entity.pdbx_description
1 polymer ?
#
loop_
_entity_poly.entity_id
_entity_poly.type
_entity_poly.pdbx_seq_one_letter_code
_entity_poly.pdbx_strand_id
1 'polypeptide(L)'
;MSRATVDDLSESEFSVEVVSTGMHASGFGRVGDGRSFSFHVDRRQLNVEVYRPRLTGPVPQQEDVVAAASRSLAHVDVADERSLTAAVRDAVNDAQPVPRTAR
;
A
#
# COMPACT_ATOMS: atom_id res chain seq x y z
N MET A 1 -33.16 -0.44 22.55
CA MET A 1 -32.69 -0.56 21.15
C MET A 1 -31.18 -0.68 21.20
N SER A 2 -30.65 -1.89 20.97
CA SER A 2 -29.22 -2.18 21.05
C SER A 2 -28.53 -1.60 19.80
N ARG A 3 -27.49 -0.78 19.99
CA ARG A 3 -26.60 -0.38 18.88
C ARG A 3 -25.88 -1.64 18.43
N ALA A 4 -26.23 -2.14 17.25
CA ALA A 4 -25.47 -3.16 16.57
C ALA A 4 -24.01 -2.69 16.49
N THR A 5 -23.10 -3.53 16.98
CA THR A 5 -21.67 -3.32 16.98
C THR A 5 -21.22 -3.10 15.53
N VAL A 6 -20.57 -1.97 15.25
CA VAL A 6 -20.02 -1.63 13.93
C VAL A 6 -18.68 -2.35 13.71
N ASP A 7 -18.53 -3.56 14.25
CA ASP A 7 -17.26 -4.24 14.53
C ASP A 7 -17.19 -5.62 13.87
N ASP A 8 -17.97 -5.86 12.80
CA ASP A 8 -18.00 -7.16 12.11
C ASP A 8 -17.91 -7.04 10.57
N LEU A 9 -17.31 -5.95 10.07
CA LEU A 9 -17.03 -5.75 8.64
C LEU A 9 -15.58 -5.29 8.34
N SER A 10 -14.71 -5.22 9.35
CA SER A 10 -13.43 -4.50 9.25
C SER A 10 -12.24 -5.33 8.77
N GLU A 11 -12.43 -6.55 8.26
CA GLU A 11 -11.36 -7.30 7.58
C GLU A 11 -11.19 -6.91 6.10
N SER A 12 -12.05 -6.01 5.57
CA SER A 12 -12.11 -5.62 4.15
C SER A 12 -11.59 -4.21 3.84
N GLU A 13 -11.06 -3.46 4.80
CA GLU A 13 -10.70 -2.05 4.58
C GLU A 13 -9.20 -1.88 4.30
N PHE A 14 -8.88 -1.15 3.23
CA PHE A 14 -7.53 -0.64 2.99
C PHE A 14 -7.05 0.13 4.24
N SER A 15 -5.86 -0.20 4.73
CA SER A 15 -5.28 0.46 5.90
C SER A 15 -3.80 0.75 5.69
N VAL A 16 -3.37 1.93 6.14
CA VAL A 16 -1.95 2.29 6.25
C VAL A 16 -1.56 2.13 7.71
N GLU A 17 -0.65 1.20 7.99
CA GLU A 17 -0.22 0.90 9.36
C GLU A 17 0.91 1.84 9.81
N VAL A 18 1.80 2.19 8.89
CA VAL A 18 2.91 3.11 9.12
C VAL A 18 3.02 4.07 7.94
N VAL A 19 3.19 5.35 8.26
CA VAL A 19 3.43 6.41 7.29
C VAL A 19 4.49 7.37 7.81
N SER A 20 5.49 7.63 6.98
CA SER A 20 6.44 8.72 7.12
C SER A 20 6.23 9.67 5.95
N THR A 21 6.09 10.96 6.21
CA THR A 21 5.83 12.00 5.19
C THR A 21 7.11 12.71 4.75
N GLY A 22 7.01 13.57 3.73
CA GLY A 22 8.11 14.39 3.22
C GLY A 22 8.76 13.86 1.94
N MET A 23 9.97 14.35 1.63
CA MET A 23 10.66 14.06 0.35
C MET A 23 10.97 12.58 0.13
N HIS A 24 11.18 11.83 1.22
CA HIS A 24 11.46 10.39 1.23
C HIS A 24 10.34 9.62 1.93
N ALA A 25 9.10 10.07 1.71
CA ALA A 25 7.94 9.45 2.33
C ALA A 25 7.89 7.95 2.04
N SER A 26 7.50 7.16 3.04
CA SER A 26 7.43 5.70 2.94
C SER A 26 6.52 5.12 4.00
N GLY A 27 6.15 3.86 3.83
CA GLY A 27 5.28 3.19 4.76
C GLY A 27 4.84 1.81 4.29
N PHE A 28 3.96 1.20 5.06
CA PHE A 28 3.36 -0.09 4.76
C PHE A 28 1.95 -0.19 5.32
N GLY A 29 1.20 -1.16 4.80
CA GLY A 29 -0.19 -1.36 5.19
C GLY A 29 -0.77 -2.64 4.64
N ARG A 30 -2.10 -2.75 4.70
CA ARG A 30 -2.87 -3.90 4.22
C ARG A 30 -3.89 -3.51 3.16
N VAL A 31 -4.03 -4.42 2.21
CA VAL A 31 -5.14 -4.48 1.27
C VAL A 31 -6.23 -5.34 1.92
N GLY A 32 -7.50 -4.99 1.69
CA GLY A 32 -8.66 -5.65 2.30
C GLY A 32 -8.87 -7.13 1.90
N ASP A 33 -7.95 -7.72 1.13
CA ASP A 33 -7.96 -9.15 0.75
C ASP A 33 -6.85 -9.97 1.44
N GLY A 34 -6.26 -9.41 2.51
CA GLY A 34 -5.23 -10.07 3.31
C GLY A 34 -3.82 -9.97 2.74
N ARG A 35 -3.61 -9.23 1.65
CA ARG A 35 -2.28 -8.86 1.16
C ARG A 35 -1.75 -7.65 1.90
N SER A 36 -0.44 -7.59 2.10
CA SER A 36 0.24 -6.38 2.55
C SER A 36 0.79 -5.61 1.36
N PHE A 37 1.05 -4.32 1.56
CA PHE A 37 1.76 -3.50 0.60
C PHE A 37 2.81 -2.63 1.30
N SER A 38 3.81 -2.20 0.55
CA SER A 38 4.69 -1.09 0.93
C SER A 38 4.56 0.04 -0.07
N PHE A 39 4.94 1.24 0.35
CA PHE A 39 5.14 2.34 -0.56
C PHE A 39 6.38 3.15 -0.18
N HIS A 40 6.98 3.79 -1.16
CA HIS A 40 8.04 4.77 -0.94
C HIS A 40 8.04 5.82 -2.05
N VAL A 41 8.63 6.97 -1.74
CA VAL A 41 8.85 8.06 -2.68
C VAL A 41 10.31 8.08 -3.10
N ASP A 42 10.55 7.93 -4.40
CA ASP A 42 11.83 8.19 -5.03
C ASP A 42 11.64 9.23 -6.14
N ARG A 43 12.50 10.26 -6.20
CA ARG A 43 12.47 11.30 -7.25
C ARG A 43 11.07 11.87 -7.59
N ARG A 44 10.24 12.14 -6.56
CA ARG A 44 8.83 12.61 -6.69
C ARG A 44 7.87 11.61 -7.37
N GLN A 45 8.23 10.33 -7.34
CA GLN A 45 7.43 9.23 -7.82
C GLN A 45 7.06 8.35 -6.64
N LEU A 46 5.76 8.10 -6.46
CA LEU A 46 5.25 7.15 -5.50
C LEU A 46 5.31 5.77 -6.12
N ASN A 47 6.07 4.87 -5.50
CA ASN A 47 6.13 3.46 -5.85
C ASN A 47 5.37 2.66 -4.81
N VAL A 48 4.50 1.75 -5.27
CA VAL A 48 3.74 0.83 -4.44
C VAL A 48 4.04 -0.59 -4.86
N GLU A 49 4.30 -1.46 -3.89
CA GLU A 49 4.48 -2.89 -4.08
C GLU A 49 3.45 -3.63 -3.24
N VAL A 50 2.64 -4.48 -3.87
CA VAL A 50 1.68 -5.36 -3.20
C VAL A 50 2.26 -6.76 -3.16
N TYR A 51 2.32 -7.33 -1.97
CA TYR A 51 2.94 -8.63 -1.73
C TYR A 51 1.93 -9.78 -1.80
N ARG A 52 2.43 -10.99 -2.10
CA ARG A 52 1.62 -12.21 -2.01
C ARG A 52 1.10 -12.40 -0.58
N PRO A 53 -0.10 -12.98 -0.41
CA PRO A 53 -0.59 -13.31 0.92
C PRO A 53 0.33 -14.34 1.60
N ARG A 54 0.33 -14.36 2.94
CA ARG A 54 1.05 -15.34 3.76
C ARG A 54 2.57 -15.39 3.51
N LEU A 55 3.20 -14.22 3.59
CA LEU A 55 4.67 -14.10 3.57
C LEU A 55 5.31 -15.02 4.61
N THR A 56 6.35 -15.74 4.19
CA THR A 56 7.01 -16.77 5.00
C THR A 56 8.26 -16.25 5.73
N GLY A 57 8.76 -15.07 5.35
CA GLY A 57 9.94 -14.42 5.93
C GLY A 57 9.63 -13.04 6.55
N PRO A 58 10.51 -12.53 7.42
CA PRO A 58 10.31 -11.24 8.09
C PRO A 58 10.43 -10.04 7.14
N VAL A 59 11.12 -10.21 6.01
CA VAL A 59 11.37 -9.16 5.02
C VAL A 59 10.86 -9.65 3.66
N PRO A 60 9.83 -9.01 3.07
CA PRO A 60 9.39 -9.31 1.72
C PRO A 60 10.56 -9.14 0.73
N GLN A 61 10.70 -10.10 -0.18
CA GLN A 61 11.65 -10.04 -1.27
C GLN A 61 10.96 -9.58 -2.56
N GLN A 62 11.74 -9.28 -3.60
CA GLN A 62 11.19 -8.87 -4.89
C GLN A 62 10.30 -9.96 -5.51
N GLU A 63 10.62 -11.24 -5.30
CA GLU A 63 9.78 -12.35 -5.73
C GLU A 63 8.42 -12.44 -5.01
N ASP A 64 8.28 -11.76 -3.87
CA ASP A 64 7.01 -11.71 -3.15
C ASP A 64 6.06 -10.67 -3.75
N VAL A 65 6.53 -9.77 -4.61
CA VAL A 65 5.71 -8.72 -5.24
C VAL A 65 4.82 -9.35 -6.31
N VAL A 66 3.50 -9.26 -6.11
CA VAL A 66 2.49 -9.79 -7.04
C VAL A 66 1.85 -8.71 -7.89
N ALA A 67 1.84 -7.46 -7.41
CA ALA A 67 1.38 -6.31 -8.17
C ALA A 67 2.18 -5.07 -7.78
N ALA A 68 2.34 -4.13 -8.71
CA ALA A 68 3.04 -2.88 -8.48
C ALA A 68 2.36 -1.71 -9.18
N ALA A 69 2.49 -0.53 -8.61
CA ALA A 69 2.09 0.73 -9.23
C ALA A 69 3.19 1.76 -9.07
N SER A 70 3.22 2.69 -10.02
CA SER A 70 4.04 3.87 -9.89
C SER A 70 3.30 5.09 -10.42
N ARG A 71 3.25 6.17 -9.63
CA ARG A 71 2.54 7.41 -10.00
C ARG A 71 3.33 8.66 -9.64
N SER A 72 3.16 9.70 -10.46
CA SER A 72 3.73 11.02 -10.19
C SER A 72 3.10 11.66 -8.94
N LEU A 73 3.91 12.36 -8.15
CA LEU A 73 3.47 13.18 -7.00
C LEU A 73 3.47 14.68 -7.30
N ALA A 74 3.55 15.08 -8.58
CA ALA A 74 3.65 16.50 -8.96
C ALA A 74 2.51 17.39 -8.43
N HIS A 75 1.35 16.80 -8.11
CA HIS A 75 0.15 17.50 -7.63
C HIS A 75 -0.32 17.00 -6.25
N VAL A 76 0.56 16.33 -5.50
CA VAL A 76 0.25 15.79 -4.17
C VAL A 76 1.11 16.50 -3.14
N ASP A 77 0.50 17.00 -2.07
CA ASP A 77 1.24 17.45 -0.90
C ASP A 77 1.79 16.23 -0.14
N VAL A 78 3.08 15.96 -0.30
CA VAL A 78 3.76 14.82 0.34
C VAL A 78 4.08 15.07 1.82
N ALA A 79 3.97 16.32 2.30
CA ALA A 79 4.17 16.64 3.71
C ALA A 79 2.88 16.42 4.52
N ASP A 80 1.72 16.52 3.87
CA ASP A 80 0.43 16.18 4.46
C ASP A 80 0.15 14.67 4.42
N GLU A 81 0.02 14.06 5.60
CA GLU A 81 -0.20 12.63 5.76
C GLU A 81 -1.48 12.16 5.07
N ARG A 82 -2.55 12.97 5.10
CA ARG A 82 -3.84 12.61 4.49
C ARG A 82 -3.76 12.61 2.98
N SER A 83 -3.13 13.63 2.39
CA SER A 83 -2.88 13.73 0.95
C SER A 83 -2.02 12.57 0.46
N LEU A 84 -0.95 12.22 1.18
CA LEU A 84 -0.12 11.06 0.88
C LEU A 84 -0.90 9.74 0.99
N THR A 85 -1.69 9.57 2.04
CA THR A 85 -2.50 8.36 2.26
C THR A 85 -3.53 8.16 1.14
N ALA A 86 -4.20 9.24 0.70
CA ALA A 86 -5.12 9.18 -0.44
C ALA A 86 -4.38 8.77 -1.73
N ALA A 87 -3.22 9.36 -1.96
CA ALA A 87 -2.32 9.04 -3.06
C ALA A 87 -1.87 7.55 -3.07
N VAL A 88 -1.58 6.99 -1.90
CA VAL A 88 -1.23 5.57 -1.73
C VAL A 88 -2.42 4.67 -1.98
N ARG A 89 -3.61 5.03 -1.47
CA ARG A 89 -4.85 4.29 -1.73
C ARG A 89 -5.13 4.16 -3.23
N ASP A 90 -5.02 5.27 -3.96
CA ASP A 90 -5.23 5.29 -5.41
C ASP A 90 -4.20 4.41 -6.12
N ALA A 91 -2.91 4.51 -5.75
CA ALA A 91 -1.87 3.67 -6.35
C ALA A 91 -2.05 2.17 -6.05
N VAL A 92 -2.49 1.81 -4.84
CA VAL A 92 -2.81 0.42 -4.49
C VAL A 92 -3.96 -0.10 -5.34
N ASN A 93 -4.99 0.72 -5.58
CA ASN A 93 -6.11 0.37 -6.44
C ASN A 93 -5.69 0.20 -7.92
N ASP A 94 -4.72 0.98 -8.37
CA ASP A 94 -4.19 0.94 -9.75
C ASP A 94 -3.07 -0.09 -9.95
N ALA A 95 -2.62 -0.78 -8.89
CA ALA A 95 -1.50 -1.72 -8.95
C ALA A 95 -1.76 -2.86 -9.93
N GLN A 96 -0.85 -3.02 -10.88
CA GLN A 96 -0.95 -4.02 -11.93
C GLN A 96 -0.14 -5.28 -11.59
N PRO A 97 -0.63 -6.48 -11.95
CA PRO A 97 0.11 -7.71 -11.72
C PRO A 97 1.52 -7.69 -12.33
N VAL A 98 2.51 -8.12 -11.56
CA VAL A 98 3.89 -8.27 -12.06
C VAL A 98 4.03 -9.64 -12.73
N PRO A 99 4.66 -9.75 -13.92
CA PRO A 99 4.93 -11.04 -14.55
C PRO A 99 5.78 -11.91 -13.62
N ARG A 100 5.27 -13.10 -13.28
CA ARG A 100 6.10 -14.08 -12.58
C ARG A 100 7.15 -14.60 -13.54
N THR A 101 8.42 -14.29 -13.30
CA THR A 101 9.50 -15.02 -13.94
C THR A 101 9.43 -16.46 -13.44
N ALA A 102 8.90 -17.36 -14.26
CA ALA A 102 8.95 -18.79 -13.98
C ALA A 102 10.43 -19.18 -13.90
N ARG A 103 10.87 -19.61 -12.71
CA ARG A 103 12.21 -20.14 -12.50
C ARG A 103 12.15 -21.67 -12.55
#